data_AF-A0A9J9LDW9-F1
#
_entry.id   AF-A0A9J9LDW9-F1
#
_cell.length_a   1.000
_cell.length_b   1.000
_cell.length_c   1.000
_cell.angle_alpha   90.00
_cell.angle_beta   90.00
_cell.angle_gamma   90.00
#
_symmetry.space_group_name_H-M   'P 1'
#
loop_
_entity.id
_entity.type
_entity.pdbx_description
1 polymer ?
#
loop_
_entity_poly.entity_id
_entity_poly.type
_entity_poly.pdbx_seq_one_letter_code
_entity_poly.pdbx_strand_id
1 'polypeptide(L)'
;MRRPDNQRFRLPSDTVPNLSRAFMNFELAEERLVEAMTVLLQSGDREWSWLHPGTLAMWRQYRPEVQDDDAAPLRTCEMTRAEVERAEEAMRWIDAAVPAGLDRRIMGIALVQLASADRARIEWPAVLRRLGRDGAGLTTEAVRKRYNRAVSKICERKNARTSAA
;
A
#
# COMPACT_ATOMS: atom_id res chain seq x y z
N MET A 1 32.91 -23.82 -32.76
CA MET A 1 31.44 -23.67 -32.88
C MET A 1 30.94 -22.82 -31.70
N ARG A 2 30.66 -21.53 -31.92
CA ARG A 2 30.04 -20.65 -30.92
C ARG A 2 28.52 -20.76 -31.06
N ARG A 3 27.80 -20.99 -29.94
CA ARG A 3 26.33 -20.94 -29.91
C ARG A 3 25.86 -19.56 -30.41
N PRO A 4 24.84 -19.46 -31.27
CA PRO A 4 24.25 -18.17 -31.60
C PRO A 4 23.66 -17.56 -30.33
N ASP A 5 23.98 -16.28 -30.11
CA ASP A 5 23.50 -15.49 -28.99
C ASP A 5 21.98 -15.61 -28.86
N ASN A 6 21.56 -16.03 -27.68
CA ASN A 6 20.17 -16.11 -27.28
C ASN A 6 19.62 -14.68 -27.35
N GLN A 7 18.92 -14.35 -28.44
CA GLN A 7 18.21 -13.09 -28.58
C GLN A 7 17.24 -12.98 -27.39
N ARG A 8 17.67 -12.26 -26.35
CA ARG A 8 16.78 -11.82 -25.28
C ARG A 8 15.68 -11.06 -26.00
N PHE A 9 14.47 -11.58 -25.91
CA PHE A 9 13.26 -10.92 -26.39
C PHE A 9 13.21 -9.56 -25.69
N ARG A 10 13.71 -8.51 -26.36
CA ARG A 10 13.70 -7.15 -25.83
C ARG A 10 12.25 -6.76 -25.72
N LEU A 11 11.78 -6.48 -24.52
CA LEU A 11 10.46 -5.93 -24.34
C LEU A 11 10.43 -4.54 -25.00
N PRO A 12 9.29 -4.09 -25.54
CA PRO A 12 9.16 -2.75 -26.13
C PRO A 12 9.60 -1.62 -25.18
N SER A 13 9.62 -1.88 -23.87
CA SER A 13 10.14 -0.96 -22.84
C SER A 13 11.63 -0.66 -22.95
N ASP A 14 12.42 -1.53 -23.56
CA ASP A 14 13.89 -1.41 -23.61
C ASP A 14 14.36 -0.47 -24.74
N THR A 15 13.46 -0.10 -25.66
CA THR A 15 13.79 0.65 -26.88
C THR A 15 13.29 2.08 -26.88
N VAL A 16 12.37 2.45 -25.98
CA VAL A 16 11.85 3.81 -25.89
C VAL A 16 12.15 4.37 -24.49
N PRO A 17 12.99 5.42 -24.38
CA PRO A 17 13.24 6.09 -23.11
C PRO A 17 11.90 6.53 -22.47
N ASN A 18 11.67 6.17 -21.20
CA ASN A 18 10.47 6.43 -20.40
C ASN A 18 9.24 5.52 -20.60
N LEU A 19 9.26 4.52 -21.48
CA LEU A 19 8.15 3.56 -21.58
C LEU A 19 8.01 2.68 -20.32
N SER A 20 9.14 2.36 -19.66
CA SER A 20 9.15 1.71 -18.35
C SER A 20 8.55 2.57 -17.23
N ARG A 21 8.57 3.91 -17.35
CA ARG A 21 7.85 4.82 -16.45
C ARG A 21 6.36 4.91 -16.77
N ALA A 22 5.99 4.72 -18.03
CA ALA A 22 4.60 4.76 -18.49
C ALA A 22 3.83 3.45 -18.19
N PHE A 23 4.54 2.32 -18.17
CA PHE A 23 3.95 1.02 -17.86
C PHE A 23 3.97 0.74 -16.36
N MET A 24 2.79 0.60 -15.77
CA MET A 24 2.63 0.28 -14.35
C MET A 24 2.84 -1.22 -14.14
N ASN A 25 3.99 -1.60 -13.57
CA ASN A 25 4.26 -2.96 -13.11
C ASN A 25 3.83 -3.15 -11.63
N PHE A 26 3.90 -4.38 -11.14
CA PHE A 26 3.45 -4.72 -9.78
C PHE A 26 4.24 -3.98 -8.70
N GLU A 27 5.57 -3.97 -8.81
CA GLU A 27 6.48 -3.37 -7.83
C GLU A 27 6.25 -1.85 -7.71
N LEU A 28 6.13 -1.16 -8.86
CA LEU A 28 5.89 0.28 -8.89
C LEU A 28 4.49 0.63 -8.36
N ALA A 29 3.48 -0.20 -8.64
CA ALA A 29 2.15 0.00 -8.10
C ALA A 29 2.14 -0.18 -6.57
N GLU A 30 2.81 -1.21 -6.06
CA GLU A 30 2.94 -1.43 -4.61
C GLU A 30 3.71 -0.29 -3.94
N GLU A 31 4.84 0.15 -4.50
CA GLU A 31 5.64 1.27 -3.99
C GLU A 31 4.81 2.55 -3.87
N ARG A 32 4.05 2.91 -4.92
CA ARG A 32 3.13 4.07 -4.91
C ARG A 32 2.04 3.95 -3.85
N LEU A 33 1.48 2.76 -3.67
CA LEU A 33 0.46 2.49 -2.65
C LEU A 33 1.04 2.55 -1.23
N VAL A 34 2.28 2.11 -1.04
CA VAL A 34 3.00 2.21 0.23
C VAL A 34 3.37 3.66 0.53
N GLU A 35 3.87 4.43 -0.43
CA GLU A 35 4.10 5.88 -0.28
C GLU A 35 2.82 6.58 0.16
N ALA A 36 1.71 6.30 -0.53
CA ALA A 36 0.40 6.84 -0.18
C ALA A 36 -0.06 6.43 1.22
N MET A 37 0.16 5.18 1.63
CA MET A 37 -0.17 4.72 2.97
C MET A 37 0.70 5.39 4.04
N THR A 38 1.98 5.61 3.78
CA THR A 38 2.89 6.35 4.68
C THR A 38 2.37 7.77 4.90
N VAL A 39 1.97 8.44 3.82
CA VAL A 39 1.34 9.78 3.86
C VAL A 39 0.06 9.74 4.70
N LEU A 40 -0.82 8.74 4.51
CA LEU A 40 -2.06 8.60 5.31
C LEU A 40 -1.81 8.30 6.80
N LEU A 41 -0.78 7.51 7.12
CA LEU A 41 -0.41 7.21 8.51
C LEU A 41 0.19 8.42 9.21
N GLN A 42 0.88 9.28 8.46
CA GLN A 42 1.42 10.55 8.95
C GLN A 42 0.35 11.64 9.04
N SER A 43 -0.66 11.62 8.16
CA SER A 43 -1.75 12.59 8.09
C SER A 43 -2.77 12.44 9.21
N GLY A 44 -2.33 12.04 10.41
CA GLY A 44 -3.14 11.68 11.57
C GLY A 44 -4.43 12.48 11.62
N ASP A 45 -5.55 11.77 11.52
CA ASP A 45 -6.86 12.39 11.39
C ASP A 45 -7.09 13.34 12.58
N ARG A 46 -6.99 14.64 12.27
CA ARG A 46 -7.12 15.75 13.20
C ARG A 46 -8.53 15.80 13.77
N GLU A 47 -9.53 15.37 12.98
CA GLU A 47 -10.91 15.21 13.42
C GLU A 47 -11.10 13.94 14.25
N TRP A 48 -10.48 12.80 13.91
CA TRP A 48 -10.57 11.59 14.74
C TRP A 48 -9.99 11.78 16.14
N SER A 49 -8.83 12.45 16.23
CA SER A 49 -8.22 12.82 17.52
C SER A 49 -9.05 13.84 18.31
N TRP A 50 -9.81 14.70 17.64
CA TRP A 50 -10.75 15.66 18.26
C TRP A 50 -12.12 15.06 18.62
N LEU A 51 -12.61 14.08 17.86
CA LEU A 51 -13.91 13.42 18.02
C LEU A 51 -13.87 12.25 19.01
N HIS A 52 -12.67 11.74 19.34
CA HIS A 52 -12.45 10.73 20.38
C HIS A 52 -11.63 11.25 21.58
N PRO A 53 -11.97 12.41 22.20
CA PRO A 53 -11.25 12.96 23.33
C PRO A 53 -11.50 12.14 24.62
N GLY A 54 -12.60 11.38 24.67
CA GLY A 54 -13.05 10.61 25.84
C GLY A 54 -12.28 9.32 26.13
N THR A 55 -11.34 8.92 25.27
CA THR A 55 -10.50 7.72 25.50
C THR A 55 -9.24 8.01 26.32
N LEU A 56 -8.91 9.26 26.65
CA LEU A 56 -7.64 9.58 27.33
C LEU A 56 -7.49 8.94 28.73
N ALA A 57 -8.59 8.68 29.45
CA ALA A 57 -8.51 8.09 30.79
C ALA A 57 -8.49 6.54 30.82
N MET A 58 -9.24 5.86 29.93
CA MET A 58 -9.27 4.38 29.87
C MET A 58 -8.28 3.79 28.86
N TRP A 59 -7.89 4.51 27.81
CA TRP A 59 -6.91 4.04 26.82
C TRP A 59 -5.50 3.95 27.41
N ARG A 60 -5.17 4.79 28.40
CA ARG A 60 -3.97 4.68 29.24
C ARG A 60 -3.86 3.36 30.01
N GLN A 61 -4.96 2.64 30.20
CA GLN A 61 -4.97 1.32 30.85
C GLN A 61 -4.85 0.16 29.85
N TYR A 62 -5.13 0.39 28.55
CA TYR A 62 -5.26 -0.67 27.54
C TYR A 62 -4.17 -0.64 26.46
N ARG A 63 -3.53 0.50 26.23
CA ARG A 63 -2.28 0.62 25.48
C ARG A 63 -1.21 1.22 26.40
N PRO A 64 -0.02 0.60 26.50
CA PRO A 64 1.13 1.33 27.02
C PRO A 64 1.26 2.61 26.18
N GLU A 65 1.47 3.75 26.84
CA GLU A 65 1.87 4.97 26.14
C GLU A 65 3.03 4.58 25.23
N VAL A 66 2.89 4.87 23.93
CA VAL A 66 4.08 4.88 23.07
C VAL A 66 4.96 5.92 23.75
N GLN A 67 6.05 5.46 24.35
CA GLN A 67 7.01 6.36 24.95
C GLN A 67 7.51 7.21 23.78
N ASP A 68 7.06 8.47 23.75
CA ASP A 68 7.68 9.47 22.91
C ASP A 68 9.13 9.51 23.39
N ASP A 69 10.00 8.91 22.60
CA ASP A 69 11.42 9.05 22.81
C ASP A 69 11.71 10.53 22.57
N ASP A 70 12.03 11.28 23.62
CA ASP A 70 12.38 12.71 23.50
C ASP A 70 13.59 12.91 22.56
N ALA A 71 14.32 11.84 22.25
CA ALA A 71 15.39 11.80 21.24
C ALA A 71 14.91 11.45 19.82
N ALA A 72 13.64 11.07 19.63
CA ALA A 72 13.07 10.87 18.31
C ALA A 72 13.02 12.23 17.59
N PRO A 73 13.57 12.34 16.37
CA PRO A 73 13.51 13.58 15.62
C PRO A 73 12.05 14.01 15.46
N LEU A 74 11.77 15.27 15.83
CA LEU A 74 10.48 15.91 15.64
C LEU A 74 10.04 15.68 14.19
N ARG A 75 8.94 14.95 14.00
CA ARG A 75 8.30 14.83 12.69
C ARG A 75 7.53 16.12 12.43
N THR A 76 8.23 17.09 11.86
CA THR A 76 7.64 18.30 11.29
C THR A 76 6.54 17.91 10.30
N CYS A 77 5.50 18.74 10.19
CA CYS A 77 4.41 18.57 9.21
C CYS A 77 4.92 18.82 7.78
N GLU A 78 5.84 17.96 7.32
CA GLU A 78 6.54 18.05 6.04
C GLU A 78 5.74 17.49 4.87
N MET A 79 4.46 17.16 5.09
CA MET A 79 3.60 16.74 4.00
C MET A 79 3.37 17.89 3.04
N THR A 80 4.01 17.81 1.89
CA THR A 80 3.79 18.73 0.78
C THR A 80 2.43 18.47 0.13
N ARG A 81 1.84 19.50 -0.47
CA ARG A 81 0.58 19.35 -1.24
C ARG A 81 0.72 18.29 -2.34
N ALA A 82 1.88 18.23 -2.99
CA ALA A 82 2.16 17.25 -4.03
C ALA A 82 2.14 15.81 -3.51
N GLU A 83 2.62 15.54 -2.29
CA GLU A 83 2.56 14.20 -1.68
C GLU A 83 1.13 13.79 -1.36
N VAL A 84 0.31 14.73 -0.84
CA VAL A 84 -1.12 14.48 -0.59
C VAL A 84 -1.84 14.18 -1.89
N GLU A 85 -1.64 14.98 -2.94
CA GLU A 85 -2.25 14.74 -4.25
C GLU A 85 -1.85 13.39 -4.86
N ARG A 86 -0.56 13.01 -4.74
CA ARG A 86 -0.07 11.68 -5.16
C ARG A 86 -0.73 10.55 -4.36
N ALA A 87 -0.86 10.73 -3.04
CA ALA A 87 -1.49 9.74 -2.18
C ALA A 87 -2.98 9.58 -2.50
N GLU A 88 -3.71 10.67 -2.71
CA GLU A 88 -5.10 10.63 -3.15
C GLU A 88 -5.25 9.98 -4.54
N GLU A 89 -4.35 10.27 -5.48
CA GLU A 89 -4.34 9.60 -6.78
C GLU A 89 -4.20 8.09 -6.62
N ALA A 90 -3.24 7.64 -5.82
CA ALA A 90 -2.98 6.22 -5.56
C ALA A 90 -4.18 5.54 -4.87
N MET A 91 -4.82 6.20 -3.90
CA MET A 91 -6.02 5.68 -3.24
C MET A 91 -7.22 5.57 -4.19
N ARG A 92 -7.36 6.51 -5.14
CA ARG A 92 -8.36 6.41 -6.22
C ARG A 92 -8.15 5.19 -7.10
N TRP A 93 -6.93 4.64 -7.22
CA TRP A 93 -6.71 3.40 -7.96
C TRP A 93 -7.33 2.19 -7.26
N ILE A 94 -7.22 2.13 -5.92
CA ILE A 94 -7.87 1.08 -5.13
C ILE A 94 -9.38 1.17 -5.32
N ASP A 95 -9.96 2.36 -5.21
CA ASP A 95 -11.40 2.52 -5.34
C ASP A 95 -11.91 2.11 -6.72
N ALA A 96 -11.16 2.45 -7.77
CA ALA A 96 -11.54 2.15 -9.15
C ALA A 96 -11.32 0.70 -9.59
N ALA A 97 -10.36 -0.03 -9.00
CA ALA A 97 -9.95 -1.37 -9.47
C ALA A 97 -10.32 -2.51 -8.52
N VAL A 98 -10.46 -2.23 -7.23
CA VAL A 98 -10.59 -3.26 -6.19
C VAL A 98 -12.02 -3.28 -5.66
N PRO A 99 -12.72 -4.43 -5.72
CA PRO A 99 -14.07 -4.56 -5.16
C PRO A 99 -14.12 -4.17 -3.69
N ALA A 100 -15.18 -3.49 -3.27
CA ALA A 100 -15.41 -3.15 -1.87
C ALA A 100 -15.53 -4.42 -1.00
N GLY A 101 -15.31 -4.25 0.31
CA GLY A 101 -15.39 -5.33 1.30
C GLY A 101 -14.04 -5.97 1.60
N LEU A 102 -14.00 -7.30 1.59
CA LEU A 102 -12.88 -8.09 2.10
C LEU A 102 -11.54 -7.78 1.39
N ASP A 103 -11.54 -7.61 0.07
CA ASP A 103 -10.29 -7.40 -0.69
C ASP A 103 -9.64 -6.05 -0.36
N ARG A 104 -10.44 -4.97 -0.22
CA ARG A 104 -9.94 -3.66 0.26
C ARG A 104 -9.43 -3.73 1.69
N ARG A 105 -10.10 -4.50 2.56
CA ARG A 105 -9.66 -4.68 3.96
C ARG A 105 -8.32 -5.42 4.04
N ILE A 106 -8.13 -6.46 3.23
CA ILE A 106 -6.85 -7.18 3.10
C ILE A 106 -5.75 -6.23 2.65
N MET A 107 -6.00 -5.44 1.60
CA MET A 107 -5.03 -4.46 1.11
C MET A 107 -4.67 -3.42 2.17
N GLY A 108 -5.66 -2.84 2.86
CA GLY A 108 -5.40 -1.84 3.90
C GLY A 108 -4.48 -2.40 5.00
N ILE A 109 -4.75 -3.61 5.50
CA ILE A 109 -3.92 -4.22 6.55
C ILE A 109 -2.51 -4.54 6.04
N ALA A 110 -2.38 -5.03 4.80
CA ALA A 110 -1.09 -5.36 4.19
C ALA A 110 -0.24 -4.10 3.94
N LEU A 111 -0.82 -3.06 3.34
CA LEU A 111 -0.14 -1.80 3.06
C LEU A 111 0.29 -1.09 4.34
N VAL A 112 -0.52 -1.13 5.41
CA VAL A 112 -0.11 -0.58 6.72
C VAL A 112 1.12 -1.31 7.27
N GLN A 113 1.23 -2.63 7.09
CA GLN A 113 2.45 -3.34 7.49
C GLN A 113 3.67 -2.89 6.70
N LEU A 114 3.54 -2.70 5.38
CA LEU A 114 4.64 -2.25 4.51
C LEU A 114 5.04 -0.79 4.77
N ALA A 115 4.08 0.08 5.07
CA ALA A 115 4.33 1.50 5.34
C ALA A 115 4.84 1.75 6.77
N SER A 116 4.65 0.81 7.70
CA SER A 116 5.24 0.88 9.02
C SER A 116 6.75 0.61 8.89
N ALA A 117 7.57 1.53 9.37
CA ALA A 117 9.03 1.62 9.15
C ALA A 117 9.89 0.39 9.55
N ASP A 118 9.28 -0.69 10.00
CA ASP A 118 9.95 -1.86 10.59
C ASP A 118 9.75 -3.16 9.78
N ARG A 119 9.02 -3.12 8.65
CA ARG A 119 8.69 -4.35 7.89
C ARG A 119 8.88 -4.20 6.38
N ALA A 120 9.91 -4.87 5.86
CA ALA A 120 10.13 -5.03 4.42
C ALA A 120 9.23 -6.09 3.76
N ARG A 121 8.46 -6.86 4.54
CA ARG A 121 7.62 -7.97 4.05
C ARG A 121 6.30 -8.05 4.81
N ILE A 122 5.26 -8.50 4.10
CA ILE A 122 3.93 -8.72 4.68
C ILE A 122 3.88 -10.04 5.43
N GLU A 123 3.52 -9.97 6.71
CA GLU A 123 3.26 -11.16 7.54
C GLU A 123 1.83 -11.63 7.37
N TRP A 124 1.59 -12.49 6.39
CA TRP A 124 0.25 -13.02 6.04
C TRP A 124 -0.52 -13.64 7.21
N PRO A 125 0.10 -14.39 8.15
CA PRO A 125 -0.60 -14.86 9.34
C PRO A 125 -1.12 -13.72 10.22
N ALA A 126 -0.37 -12.63 10.33
CA ALA A 126 -0.79 -11.45 11.07
C ALA A 126 -1.93 -10.69 10.37
N VAL A 127 -1.90 -10.64 9.03
CA VAL A 127 -3.00 -10.08 8.22
C VAL A 127 -4.28 -10.88 8.46
N LEU A 128 -4.22 -12.22 8.34
CA LEU A 128 -5.37 -13.10 8.55
C LEU A 128 -5.95 -12.95 9.96
N ARG A 129 -5.09 -12.93 10.99
CA ARG A 129 -5.53 -12.72 12.38
C ARG A 129 -6.25 -11.38 12.56
N ARG A 130 -5.83 -10.33 11.85
CA ARG A 130 -6.43 -8.99 11.95
C ARG A 130 -7.73 -8.83 11.16
N LEU A 131 -8.02 -9.74 10.22
CA LEU A 131 -9.34 -9.83 9.59
C LEU A 131 -10.42 -10.36 10.54
N GLY A 132 -10.03 -11.19 11.54
CA GLY A 132 -10.96 -11.73 12.53
C GLY A 132 -12.07 -12.56 11.87
N ARG A 133 -13.34 -12.26 12.18
CA ARG A 133 -14.50 -12.99 11.65
C ARG A 133 -14.63 -12.92 10.13
N ASP A 134 -14.20 -11.82 9.51
CA ASP A 134 -14.24 -11.66 8.05
C ASP A 134 -13.24 -12.56 7.33
N GLY A 135 -12.20 -13.02 8.05
CA GLY A 135 -11.23 -13.99 7.56
C GLY A 135 -11.60 -15.44 7.87
N ALA A 136 -12.75 -15.70 8.50
CA ALA A 136 -13.16 -17.04 8.86
C ALA A 136 -13.28 -17.93 7.60
N GLY A 137 -12.54 -19.04 7.59
CA GLY A 137 -12.47 -19.96 6.45
C GLY A 137 -11.44 -19.60 5.37
N LEU A 138 -10.68 -18.51 5.53
CA LEU A 138 -9.57 -18.20 4.63
C LEU A 138 -8.25 -18.79 5.16
N THR A 139 -7.41 -19.24 4.23
CA THR A 139 -6.01 -19.56 4.51
C THR A 139 -5.12 -18.34 4.27
N THR A 140 -3.94 -18.33 4.87
CA THR A 140 -2.92 -17.28 4.63
C THR A 140 -2.58 -17.15 3.15
N GLU A 141 -2.50 -18.27 2.43
CA GLU A 141 -2.26 -18.29 1.00
C GLU A 141 -3.42 -17.70 0.19
N ALA A 142 -4.67 -17.92 0.62
CA ALA A 142 -5.84 -17.29 -0.01
C ALA A 142 -5.81 -15.75 0.16
N VAL A 143 -5.41 -15.26 1.34
CA VAL A 143 -5.23 -13.83 1.60
C VAL A 143 -4.13 -13.25 0.70
N ARG A 144 -2.98 -13.91 0.61
CA ARG A 144 -1.88 -13.51 -0.29
C ARG A 144 -2.32 -13.43 -1.75
N LYS A 145 -3.03 -14.45 -2.24
CA LYS A 145 -3.54 -14.47 -3.63
C LYS A 145 -4.54 -13.34 -3.91
N ARG A 146 -5.41 -13.03 -2.95
CA ARG A 146 -6.36 -11.92 -3.06
C ARG A 146 -5.64 -10.58 -3.15
N TYR A 147 -4.64 -10.35 -2.30
CA TYR A 147 -3.79 -9.17 -2.37
C TYR A 147 -3.12 -9.03 -3.74
N ASN A 148 -2.42 -10.09 -4.18
CA ASN A 148 -1.74 -10.08 -5.48
C ASN A 148 -2.70 -9.78 -6.63
N ARG A 149 -3.89 -10.41 -6.62
CA ARG A 149 -4.92 -10.17 -7.63
C ARG A 149 -5.40 -8.71 -7.62
N ALA A 150 -5.53 -8.09 -6.45
CA ALA A 150 -5.97 -6.71 -6.34
C ALA A 150 -4.94 -5.74 -6.92
N VAL A 151 -3.65 -5.93 -6.60
CA VAL A 151 -2.56 -5.13 -7.18
C VAL A 151 -2.45 -5.35 -8.69
N SER A 152 -2.52 -6.60 -9.17
CA SER A 152 -2.53 -6.90 -10.61
C SER A 152 -3.67 -6.20 -11.35
N LYS A 153 -4.88 -6.18 -10.78
CA LYS A 153 -6.01 -5.43 -11.36
C LYS A 153 -5.77 -3.93 -11.46
N ILE A 154 -5.07 -3.35 -10.47
CA ILE A 154 -4.68 -1.94 -10.52
C ILE A 154 -3.72 -1.70 -11.69
N CYS A 155 -2.70 -2.54 -11.84
CA CYS A 155 -1.75 -2.47 -12.96
C CYS A 155 -2.47 -2.59 -14.32
N GLU A 156 -3.31 -3.62 -14.49
CA GLU A 156 -4.10 -3.84 -15.71
C GLU A 156 -4.95 -2.62 -16.06
N ARG A 157 -5.66 -2.05 -15.09
CA ARG A 157 -6.51 -0.88 -15.31
C ARG A 157 -5.72 0.37 -15.69
N LYS A 158 -4.59 0.62 -15.02
CA LYS A 158 -3.73 1.78 -15.34
C LYS A 158 -3.13 1.63 -16.73
N ASN A 159 -2.64 0.45 -17.08
CA ASN A 159 -2.04 0.19 -18.39
C ASN A 159 -3.07 0.24 -19.52
N ALA A 160 -4.27 -0.31 -19.32
CA ALA A 160 -5.35 -0.22 -20.30
C ALA A 160 -5.74 1.23 -20.61
N ARG A 161 -5.73 2.12 -19.60
CA ARG A 161 -6.01 3.54 -19.78
C ARG A 161 -4.88 4.26 -20.54
N THR A 162 -3.62 3.89 -20.27
CA THR A 162 -2.45 4.45 -20.99
C THR A 162 -2.45 4.03 -22.46
N SER A 163 -2.89 2.81 -22.80
CA SER A 163 -2.96 2.34 -24.18
C SER A 163 -4.13 2.91 -24.99
N ALA A 164 -5.14 3.49 -24.33
CA ALA A 164 -6.35 4.03 -24.96
C ALA A 164 -6.32 5.56 -25.12
N ALA A 165 -5.29 6.23 -24.60
CA ALA A 165 -5.06 7.68 -24.70
C ALA A 165 -3.99 7.96 -25.76
#